data_AF-A0A9D9GN86-F1
#
_entry.id   AF-A0A9D9GN86-F1
#
_cell.length_a   1.000
_cell.length_b   1.000
_cell.length_c   1.000
_cell.angle_alpha   90.00
_cell.angle_beta   90.00
_cell.angle_gamma   90.00
#
_symmetry.space_group_name_H-M   'P 1'
#
loop_
_entity.id
_entity.type
_entity.pdbx_description
1 polymer ?
#
loop_
_entity_poly.entity_id
_entity_poly.type
_entity_poly.pdbx_seq_one_letter_code
_entity_poly.pdbx_strand_id
1 'polypeptide(L)' 'MQLIDNFNFAGKKAIVRVDFNVPLNKETGAVSDDTRIRGALPTIKKIITDGGAAILMSHMGKPK' A
#
# COMPACT_ATOMS: atom_id res chain seq x y z
N MET A 1 17.38 -9.54 -7.52
CA MET A 1 16.11 -8.87 -7.16
C MET A 1 15.01 -9.92 -7.17
N GLN A 2 14.30 -10.12 -6.07
CA GLN A 2 13.12 -11.00 -6.04
C GLN A 2 11.89 -10.14 -6.39
N LEU A 3 11.04 -10.65 -7.29
CA LEU A 3 9.80 -10.00 -7.68
C LEU A 3 8.64 -10.59 -6.89
N ILE A 4 7.63 -9.78 -6.60
CA ILE A 4 6.44 -10.22 -5.86
C ILE A 4 5.67 -11.34 -6.58
N ASP A 5 5.69 -11.34 -7.91
CA ASP A 5 4.98 -12.34 -8.73
C ASP A 5 5.54 -13.76 -8.57
N ASN A 6 6.77 -13.87 -8.07
CA ASN A 6 7.43 -15.16 -7.84
C ASN A 6 7.11 -15.77 -6.46
N PHE A 7 6.26 -15.11 -5.66
CA PHE A 7 5.90 -15.56 -4.32
C PHE A 7 4.41 -15.92 -4.24
N ASN A 8 4.10 -16.97 -3.47
CA ASN A 8 2.72 -17.36 -3.15
C ASN A 8 2.38 -16.92 -1.72
N PHE A 9 1.37 -16.08 -1.57
CA PHE A 9 0.95 -15.54 -0.27
C PHE A 9 -0.11 -16.37 0.47
N ALA A 10 -0.53 -17.54 -0.04
CA ALA A 10 -1.54 -18.39 0.59
C ALA A 10 -1.25 -18.67 2.08
N GLY A 11 -2.17 -18.24 2.97
CA GLY A 11 -2.05 -18.42 4.41
C GLY A 11 -0.92 -17.61 5.06
N LYS A 12 -0.33 -16.63 4.36
CA LYS A 12 0.74 -15.76 4.85
C LYS A 12 0.23 -14.35 5.14
N LYS A 13 0.91 -13.67 6.06
CA LYS A 13 0.73 -12.24 6.32
C LYS A 13 1.96 -11.51 5.79
N ALA A 14 1.76 -10.60 4.84
CA ALA A 14 2.82 -9.81 4.23
C ALA A 14 2.79 -8.38 4.76
N ILE A 15 3.91 -7.92 5.32
CA ILE A 15 4.09 -6.52 5.68
C ILE A 15 4.57 -5.77 4.43
N VAL A 16 3.80 -4.79 3.97
CA VAL A 16 4.06 -4.04 2.74
C VAL A 16 4.34 -2.59 3.10
N ARG A 17 5.58 -2.16 2.83
CA ARG A 17 5.95 -0.75 2.90
C ARG A 17 5.44 -0.05 1.64
N VAL A 18 4.54 0.92 1.80
CA VAL A 18 3.93 1.70 0.70
C VAL A 18 4.20 3.18 0.89
N ASP A 19 4.11 3.96 -0.19
CA ASP A 19 4.12 5.41 -0.16
C ASP A 19 2.68 5.95 -0.29
N PHE A 20 2.02 6.21 0.84
CA PHE A 20 0.72 6.87 0.92
C PHE A 20 0.87 8.30 1.43
N ASN A 21 2.04 8.91 1.25
CA ASN A 21 2.23 10.34 1.51
C ASN A 21 1.60 11.12 0.34
N VAL A 22 0.28 11.29 0.42
CA VAL A 22 -0.56 11.94 -0.59
C VAL A 22 -0.96 13.35 -0.14
N PRO A 23 -1.20 14.28 -1.08
CA PRO A 23 -1.69 15.60 -0.73
C PRO A 23 -3.13 15.53 -0.20
N LEU A 24 -3.34 16.13 0.97
CA LEU A 24 -4.66 16.30 1.58
C LEU A 24 -5.15 17.73 1.38
N ASN A 25 -6.44 17.90 1.10
CA ASN A 25 -7.10 19.19 1.18
C ASN A 25 -7.03 19.69 2.64
N LYS A 26 -6.53 20.92 2.83
CA LYS A 26 -6.21 21.45 4.17
C LYS A 26 -7.43 21.74 5.03
N GLU A 27 -8.59 21.96 4.44
CA GLU A 27 -9.83 22.32 5.14
C GLU A 27 -10.64 21.08 5.52
N THR A 28 -10.75 20.13 4.58
CA THR A 28 -11.60 18.94 4.71
C THR A 28 -10.83 17.71 5.17
N GLY A 29 -9.50 17.69 5.04
CA GLY A 29 -8.67 16.51 5.27
C GLY A 29 -8.82 15.42 4.19
N ALA A 30 -9.63 15.65 3.15
CA ALA A 30 -9.84 14.69 2.08
C ALA A 30 -8.59 14.53 1.19
N VAL A 31 -8.38 13.33 0.65
CA VAL A 31 -7.33 13.09 -0.34
C VAL A 31 -7.65 13.87 -1.62
N SER A 32 -6.70 14.69 -2.06
CA SER A 32 -6.85 15.51 -3.28
C SER A 32 -6.23 14.87 -4.53
N ASP A 33 -5.26 13.97 -4.35
CA ASP A 33 -4.69 13.11 -5.39
C ASP A 33 -4.37 11.74 -4.79
N ASP A 34 -5.01 10.70 -5.30
CA ASP A 34 -4.91 9.33 -4.84
C ASP A 34 -3.96 8.46 -5.70
N THR A 35 -3.20 9.06 -6.62
CA THR A 35 -2.35 8.35 -7.59
C THR A 35 -1.40 7.37 -6.91
N ARG A 36 -0.80 7.74 -5.77
CA ARG A 36 0.10 6.86 -5.01
C ARG A 36 -0.63 5.69 -4.35
N ILE A 37 -1.86 5.92 -3.88
CA ILE A 37 -2.71 4.87 -3.30
C ILE A 37 -3.08 3.86 -4.39
N ARG A 38 -3.53 4.35 -5.55
CA ARG A 38 -3.86 3.51 -6.72
C ARG A 38 -2.64 2.75 -7.23
N GLY A 39 -1.45 3.34 -7.17
CA GLY A 39 -0.19 2.70 -7.55
C GLY A 39 0.17 1.46 -6.71
N ALA A 40 -0.29 1.37 -5.45
CA ALA A 40 -0.05 0.20 -4.60
C ALA A 40 -1.06 -0.94 -4.82
N LEU A 41 -2.18 -0.68 -5.50
CA LEU A 41 -3.27 -1.66 -5.67
C LEU A 41 -2.83 -2.98 -6.32
N PRO A 42 -1.95 -3.02 -7.35
CA PRO A 42 -1.51 -4.28 -7.95
C PRO A 42 -0.87 -5.22 -6.92
N THR A 43 0.02 -4.69 -6.09
CA THR A 43 0.70 -5.43 -5.01
C THR A 43 -0.28 -5.94 -3.96
N ILE A 44 -1.21 -5.10 -3.51
CA ILE A 44 -2.21 -5.47 -2.51
C ILE A 44 -3.13 -6.57 -3.06
N LYS A 45 -3.59 -6.41 -4.31
CA LYS A 45 -4.46 -7.39 -4.98
C LYS A 45 -3.76 -8.73 -5.16
N LYS A 46 -2.47 -8.74 -5.53
CA LYS A 46 -1.68 -9.99 -5.64
C LYS A 46 -1.69 -10.77 -4.33
N ILE A 47 -1.38 -10.11 -3.20
CA ILE A 47 -1.34 -10.75 -1.87
C ILE A 47 -2.71 -11.32 -1.49
N ILE A 48 -3.78 -10.55 -1.69
CA ILE A 48 -5.15 -10.97 -1.33
C ILE A 48 -5.63 -12.10 -2.24
N THR A 49 -5.38 -12.00 -3.54
CA THR A 49 -5.82 -13.01 -4.54
C THR A 49 -5.13 -14.35 -4.33
N ASP A 50 -3.88 -14.34 -3.89
CA ASP A 50 -3.15 -15.55 -3.50
C ASP A 50 -3.68 -16.20 -2.20
N GLY A 51 -4.62 -15.57 -1.49
CA GLY A 51 -5.13 -16.05 -0.20
C GLY A 51 -4.27 -15.63 1.00
N GLY A 52 -3.47 -14.58 0.86
CA GLY A 52 -2.73 -13.96 1.95
C GLY A 52 -3.43 -12.75 2.56
N ALA A 53 -2.79 -12.14 3.55
CA ALA A 53 -3.22 -10.88 4.15
C ALA A 53 -2.13 -9.82 4.00
N ALA A 54 -2.49 -8.64 3.50
CA ALA A 54 -1.59 -7.50 3.37
C ALA A 54 -1.71 -6.56 4.58
N ILE A 55 -0.58 -6.30 5.25
CA ILE A 55 -0.45 -5.34 6.35
C ILE A 55 0.33 -4.13 5.81
N LEU A 56 -0.32 -2.99 5.67
CA LEU A 56 0.26 -1.82 5.01
C LEU A 56 0.91 -0.87 6.01
N MET A 57 2.11 -0.41 5.71
CA MET A 57 2.80 0.61 6.51
C MET A 57 3.25 1.75 5.61
N SER A 58 2.91 2.99 5.98
CA SER A 58 3.37 4.18 5.29
C SER A 58 3.86 5.25 6.25
N HIS A 59 4.36 6.35 5.70
CA HIS A 59 4.57 7.60 6.43
C HIS A 59 3.53 8.61 5.93
N MET A 60 3.33 9.69 6.66
CA MET A 60 2.50 10.81 6.24
C MET A 60 3.17 12.11 6.68
N GLY A 61 3.48 12.99 5.72
CA GLY A 61 4.23 14.21 5.99
C GLY A 61 5.62 13.96 6.58
N LYS A 62 6.12 14.94 7.35
CA LYS A 62 7.40 14.89 8.06
C LYS A 62 7.17 15.28 9.53
N PRO A 63 6.72 14.34 10.38
CA PRO A 63 6.55 14.61 11.81
C PRO A 63 7.90 14.97 12.44
N LYS A 64 7.88 15.87 13.43
CA LYS A 64 9.05 16.32 14.19
C LYS A 64 9.10 15.63 15.54
#